data_AF-A0A524QT94-F1
#
_entry.id   AF-A0A524QT94-F1
#
_cell.length_a   1.000
_cell.length_b   1.000
_cell.length_c   1.000
_cell.angle_alpha   90.00
_cell.angle_beta   90.00
_cell.angle_gamma   90.00
#
_symmetry.space_group_name_H-M   'P 1'
#
loop_
_entity.id
_entity.type
_entity.pdbx_description
1 polymer ?
#
loop_
_entity_poly.entity_id
_entity_poly.type
_entity_poly.pdbx_seq_one_letter_code
_entity_poly.pdbx_strand_id
1 'polypeptide(L)'
;MAKLTLSSDRELVRAVKQLGAESGTRLSPMVPRFIQAALGERDGCEKPGRLTREALGLASLPKDKHDRELIAEALAERLSK
;
A
#
# COMPACT_ATOMS: atom_id res chain seq x y z
N MET A 1 -0.15 14.71 25.62
CA MET A 1 0.77 14.42 24.50
C MET A 1 1.95 13.63 25.03
N ALA A 2 2.26 12.49 24.44
CA ALA A 2 3.49 11.74 24.76
C ALA A 2 4.64 12.25 23.90
N LYS A 3 5.81 12.51 24.50
CA LYS A 3 7.02 12.91 23.78
C LYS A 3 7.92 11.70 23.64
N LEU A 4 8.15 11.26 22.40
CA LEU A 4 9.14 10.25 22.08
C LEU A 4 10.48 10.92 21.79
N THR A 5 11.55 10.45 22.44
CA THR A 5 12.93 10.86 22.12
C THR A 5 13.62 9.67 21.47
N LEU A 6 14.11 9.86 20.24
CA LEU A 6 14.82 8.85 19.47
C LEU A 6 16.32 9.15 19.49
N SER A 7 17.12 8.14 19.83
CA SER A 7 18.55 8.16 19.60
C SER A 7 18.82 7.51 18.26
N SER A 8 19.50 8.21 17.37
CA SER A 8 19.76 7.75 16.01
C SER A 8 21.10 8.30 15.54
N ASP A 9 21.68 7.67 14.53
CA ASP A 9 22.92 8.14 13.95
C ASP A 9 22.75 9.53 13.32
N ARG A 10 23.82 10.32 13.39
CA ARG A 10 23.88 11.70 12.94
C ARG A 10 23.64 11.82 11.43
N GLU A 11 24.05 10.83 10.66
CA GLU A 11 23.82 10.78 9.22
C GLU A 11 22.34 10.60 8.90
N LEU A 12 21.66 9.68 9.59
CA LEU A 12 20.23 9.48 9.46
C LEU A 12 19.44 10.75 9.82
N VAL A 13 19.83 11.44 10.90
CA VAL A 13 19.19 12.72 11.28
C VAL A 13 19.35 13.78 10.19
N ARG A 14 20.49 13.82 9.48
CA ARG A 14 20.69 14.74 8.35
C ARG A 14 19.80 14.35 7.17
N ALA A 15 19.75 13.08 6.80
CA ALA A 15 18.95 12.60 5.69
C ALA A 15 17.45 12.90 5.89
N VAL A 16 16.90 12.64 7.08
CA VAL A 16 15.47 12.92 7.35
C VAL A 16 15.18 14.42 7.36
N LYS A 17 16.12 15.26 7.85
CA LYS A 17 15.96 16.72 7.78
C LYS A 17 15.96 17.23 6.35
N GLN A 18 16.83 16.70 5.51
CA GLN A 18 16.90 17.06 4.10
C GLN A 18 15.62 16.63 3.37
N LEU A 19 15.17 15.40 3.60
CA LEU A 19 13.92 14.88 3.05
C LEU A 19 12.72 15.77 3.43
N GLY A 20 12.64 16.19 4.70
CA GLY A 20 11.61 17.11 5.16
C GLY A 20 11.67 18.49 4.49
N ALA A 21 12.87 19.02 4.24
CA ALA A 21 13.04 20.29 3.55
C ALA A 21 12.58 20.21 2.07
N GLU A 22 12.94 19.13 1.38
CA GLU A 22 12.56 18.87 -0.01
C GLU A 22 11.05 18.67 -0.18
N SER A 23 10.41 17.97 0.78
CA SER A 23 8.98 17.70 0.77
C SER A 23 8.13 18.80 1.45
N GLY A 24 8.73 19.92 1.85
CA GLY A 24 8.05 21.02 2.56
C GLY A 24 7.39 20.60 3.88
N THR A 25 7.85 19.52 4.52
CA THR A 25 7.22 18.89 5.68
C THR A 25 8.16 18.86 6.87
N ARG A 26 7.66 19.23 8.07
CA ARG A 26 8.46 19.16 9.31
C ARG A 26 8.70 17.70 9.73
N LEU A 27 9.80 17.46 10.44
CA LEU A 27 10.18 16.13 10.93
C LEU A 27 9.10 15.49 11.83
N SER A 28 8.51 16.29 12.73
CA SER A 28 7.55 15.80 13.73
C SER A 28 6.25 15.24 13.17
N PRO A 29 5.62 15.80 12.10
CA PRO A 29 4.50 15.15 11.43
C PRO A 29 4.93 14.06 10.42
N MET A 30 6.15 14.11 9.90
CA MET A 30 6.66 13.11 8.95
C MET A 30 6.89 11.74 9.61
N VAL A 31 7.50 11.73 10.79
CA VAL A 31 7.84 10.47 11.49
C VAL A 31 6.61 9.62 11.83
N PRO A 32 5.51 10.16 12.41
CA PRO A 32 4.30 9.38 12.66
C PRO A 32 3.66 8.84 11.38
N ARG A 33 3.64 9.62 10.28
CA ARG A 33 3.11 9.15 8.99
C ARG A 33 3.94 8.02 8.41
N PHE A 34 5.27 8.13 8.50
CA PHE A 34 6.17 7.07 8.08
C PHE A 34 5.96 5.81 8.92
N ILE A 35 5.87 5.94 10.25
CA ILE A 35 5.59 4.81 11.15
C ILE A 35 4.23 4.21 10.83
N GLN A 36 3.18 5.01 10.61
CA GLN A 36 1.85 4.51 10.22
C GLN A 36 1.87 3.78 8.88
N ALA A 37 2.62 4.29 7.88
CA ALA A 37 2.78 3.61 6.60
C ALA A 37 3.58 2.31 6.74
N ALA A 38 4.65 2.30 7.54
CA ALA A 38 5.46 1.11 7.81
C ALA A 38 4.71 0.08 8.67
N LEU A 39 3.82 0.52 9.55
CA LEU A 39 2.89 -0.32 10.29
C LEU A 39 1.66 -0.70 9.46
N GLY A 40 1.43 -0.02 8.33
CA GLY A 40 0.29 -0.13 7.42
C GLY A 40 0.20 -1.45 6.64
N GLU A 41 0.98 -2.46 7.02
CA GLU A 41 0.77 -3.86 6.63
C GLU A 41 0.17 -4.73 7.75
N ARG A 42 -0.16 -4.16 8.93
CA ARG A 42 -0.75 -4.94 10.04
C ARG A 42 -2.22 -4.64 10.32
N ASP A 43 -2.72 -3.48 9.93
CA ASP A 43 -4.14 -3.15 10.10
C ASP A 43 -4.88 -3.33 8.77
N GLY A 44 -5.49 -4.52 8.64
CA GLY A 44 -6.68 -4.79 7.83
C GLY A 44 -6.80 -3.98 6.54
N CYS A 45 -6.12 -4.42 5.49
CA CYS A 45 -6.65 -4.20 4.14
C CYS A 45 -7.93 -5.05 4.04
N GLU A 46 -9.04 -4.53 4.57
CA GLU A 46 -10.34 -5.12 4.35
C GLU A 46 -10.54 -5.17 2.84
N LYS A 47 -10.64 -6.40 2.31
CA LYS A 47 -10.89 -6.59 0.89
C LYS A 47 -12.13 -5.77 0.54
N PRO A 48 -12.09 -4.94 -0.52
CA PRO A 48 -13.24 -4.15 -0.90
C PRO A 48 -14.47 -5.05 -0.96
N GLY A 49 -15.59 -4.56 -0.39
CA GLY A 49 -16.85 -5.30 -0.38
C GLY A 49 -17.28 -5.67 -1.80
N ARG A 50 -18.16 -6.67 -1.92
CA ARG A 50 -18.61 -7.21 -3.22
C ARG A 50 -19.02 -6.12 -4.23
N LEU A 51 -19.79 -5.13 -3.79
CA LEU A 51 -20.26 -4.02 -4.64
C LEU A 51 -19.10 -3.16 -5.18
N THR A 52 -18.17 -2.77 -4.31
CA THR A 52 -16.98 -1.99 -4.68
C THR A 52 -16.09 -2.77 -5.64
N ARG A 53 -15.98 -4.09 -5.46
CA ARG A 53 -15.22 -4.97 -6.35
C ARG A 53 -15.84 -5.10 -7.73
N GLU A 54 -17.16 -5.27 -7.81
CA GLU A 54 -17.87 -5.34 -9.09
C GLU A 54 -17.74 -4.02 -9.87
N ALA A 55 -17.89 -2.87 -9.19
CA ALA A 55 -17.74 -1.54 -9.80
C ALA A 55 -16.32 -1.25 -10.31
N LEU A 56 -15.29 -1.78 -9.62
CA LEU A 56 -13.88 -1.62 -10.00
C LEU A 56 -13.36 -2.72 -10.94
N GLY A 57 -14.18 -3.70 -11.31
CA GLY A 57 -13.75 -4.83 -12.16
C GLY A 57 -12.80 -5.81 -11.45
N LEU A 58 -12.81 -5.87 -10.12
CA LEU A 58 -11.93 -6.73 -9.32
C LEU A 58 -12.51 -8.13 -9.15
N ALA A 59 -12.16 -9.06 -10.04
CA ALA A 59 -12.55 -10.47 -9.95
C ALA A 59 -11.71 -11.25 -8.92
N SER A 60 -12.33 -12.25 -8.28
CA SER A 60 -11.61 -13.22 -7.45
C SER A 60 -11.05 -14.28 -8.39
N LEU A 61 -9.75 -14.52 -8.36
CA LEU A 61 -9.16 -15.62 -9.10
C LEU A 61 -9.40 -16.94 -8.34
N PRO A 62 -9.83 -18.01 -9.04
CA PRO A 62 -9.84 -19.37 -8.48
C PRO A 62 -8.43 -19.75 -8.04
N LYS A 63 -8.28 -20.26 -6.81
CA LYS A 63 -6.96 -20.59 -6.24
C LYS A 63 -6.29 -21.79 -6.91
N ASP A 64 -7.09 -22.64 -7.56
CA ASP A 64 -6.66 -23.93 -8.10
C ASP A 64 -6.38 -23.88 -9.60
N LYS A 65 -6.46 -22.69 -10.23
CA LYS A 65 -6.22 -22.51 -11.67
C LYS A 65 -4.93 -21.73 -11.91
N HIS A 66 -4.19 -22.15 -12.94
CA HIS A 66 -2.95 -21.47 -13.34
C HIS A 66 -3.27 -20.18 -14.09
N ASP A 67 -2.49 -19.11 -13.87
CA ASP A 67 -2.70 -17.78 -14.48
C ASP A 67 -2.94 -17.83 -16.00
N ARG A 68 -2.22 -18.71 -16.71
CA ARG A 68 -2.32 -18.88 -18.16
C ARG A 68 -3.70 -19.39 -18.60
N GLU A 69 -4.28 -20.32 -17.85
CA GLU A 69 -5.60 -20.90 -18.13
C GLU A 69 -6.69 -19.86 -17.90
N LEU A 70 -6.57 -19.06 -16.84
CA LEU A 70 -7.50 -17.98 -16.52
C LEU A 70 -7.54 -16.91 -17.61
N ILE A 71 -6.36 -16.53 -18.13
CA ILE A 71 -6.27 -15.56 -19.23
C ILE A 71 -6.86 -16.15 -20.52
N ALA A 72 -6.59 -17.43 -20.82
CA ALA A 72 -7.11 -18.09 -22.00
C ALA A 72 -8.66 -18.19 -21.98
N GLU A 73 -9.25 -18.55 -20.85
CA GLU A 73 -10.71 -18.58 -20.66
C GLU A 73 -11.34 -17.19 -20.81
N ALA A 74 -10.76 -16.17 -20.17
CA ALA A 74 -11.29 -14.80 -20.24
C ALA A 74 -11.22 -14.24 -21.67
N LEU A 75 -10.15 -14.55 -22.41
CA LEU A 75 -10.02 -14.16 -23.82
C LEU A 75 -11.02 -14.91 -24.72
N ALA A 76 -11.23 -16.20 -24.48
CA ALA A 76 -12.21 -16.99 -25.23
C ALA A 76 -13.64 -16.48 -25.01
N GLU A 77 -14.02 -16.17 -23.76
CA GLU A 77 -15.34 -15.63 -23.44
C GLU A 77 -15.57 -14.27 -24.11
N ARG A 78 -14.56 -13.39 -24.07
CA ARG A 78 -14.64 -12.04 -24.66
C ARG A 78 -14.66 -12.02 -26.18
N LEU A 79 -14.04 -13.00 -26.85
CA LEU A 79 -14.04 -13.13 -28.32
C LEU A 79 -15.25 -13.92 -28.86
N SER A 80 -16.04 -14.53 -27.98
CA SER A 80 -17.24 -15.30 -28.33
C SER A 80 -18.54 -14.48 -28.35
N LYS A 81 -18.46 -13.19 -28.00
CA LYS A 81 -19.52 -12.18 -28.13
C LYS A 81 -19.21 -11.21 -29.27
#